data_AF-A0A811NTK5-F1
#
_entry.id   AF-A0A811NTK5-F1
#
_cell.length_a   1.000
_cell.length_b   1.000
_cell.length_c   1.000
_cell.angle_alpha   90.00
_cell.angle_beta   90.00
_cell.angle_gamma   90.00
#
_symmetry.space_group_name_H-M   'P 1'
#
loop_
_entity.id
_entity.type
_entity.pdbx_description
1 polymer ?
#
loop_
_entity_poly.entity_id
_entity_poly.type
_entity_poly.pdbx_seq_one_letter_code
_entity_poly.pdbx_strand_id
1 'polypeptide(L)'
;MMQHHCQEPIPEGAWTNLITSCHRDGLLNEAIDVFRDIASLGVLRSSFSLSSILAVFAESQNQRCSGQQVHADAIKRGVDTNQFVGSGLLHMYAKQGQLADAARAFEAISGKPDTACWSALAMAYAHGGRYREATRVMYQMKAAGMNPSQEMADAVRLACFR
;
A
#
# COMPACT_ATOMS: atom_id res chain seq x y z
N MET A 1 6.99 -42.22 26.07
CA MET A 1 7.43 -40.82 25.98
C MET A 1 7.38 -40.42 24.51
N MET A 2 6.31 -39.73 24.09
CA MET A 2 6.26 -39.18 22.73
C MET A 2 7.15 -37.94 22.72
N GLN A 3 8.19 -37.95 21.89
CA GLN A 3 8.98 -36.76 21.60
C GLN A 3 8.08 -35.78 20.86
N HIS A 4 7.55 -34.79 21.57
CA HIS A 4 7.07 -33.56 20.92
C HIS A 4 8.30 -32.93 20.25
N HIS A 5 8.48 -33.20 18.96
CA HIS A 5 9.31 -32.35 18.10
C HIS A 5 8.63 -30.98 18.10
N CYS A 6 9.04 -30.09 19.00
CA CYS A 6 8.77 -28.67 18.83
C CYS A 6 9.49 -28.26 17.55
N GLN A 7 8.76 -28.22 16.44
CA GLN A 7 9.23 -27.53 15.25
C GLN A 7 9.60 -26.12 15.67
N GLU A 8 10.82 -25.69 15.35
CA GLU A 8 11.21 -24.31 15.59
C GLU A 8 10.21 -23.39 14.88
N PRO A 9 9.76 -22.30 15.52
CA PRO A 9 8.82 -21.38 14.90
C PRO A 9 9.47 -20.81 13.64
N ILE A 10 8.73 -20.86 12.53
CA ILE A 10 9.20 -20.34 11.24
C ILE A 10 9.52 -18.85 11.42
N PRO A 11 10.75 -18.40 11.08
CA PRO A 11 11.14 -17.01 11.26
C PRO A 11 10.30 -16.08 10.39
N GLU A 12 9.99 -14.88 10.88
CA GLU A 12 9.17 -13.89 10.15
C GLU A 12 9.70 -13.61 8.74
N GLY A 13 11.02 -13.55 8.57
CA GLY A 13 11.65 -13.32 7.27
C GLY A 13 11.30 -14.39 6.22
N ALA A 14 11.06 -15.65 6.62
CA ALA A 14 10.66 -16.70 5.70
C ALA A 14 9.24 -16.48 5.16
N TRP A 15 8.31 -16.07 6.02
CA TRP A 15 6.95 -15.69 5.61
C TRP A 15 6.97 -14.49 4.65
N THR A 16 7.76 -13.47 4.96
CA THR A 16 7.88 -12.28 4.11
C THR A 16 8.50 -12.62 2.75
N ASN A 17 9.47 -13.54 2.71
CA ASN A 17 10.01 -14.05 1.45
C ASN A 17 8.95 -14.80 0.64
N LEU A 18 8.10 -15.60 1.28
CA LEU A 18 6.99 -16.29 0.60
C LEU A 18 5.96 -15.31 0.04
N ILE A 19 5.55 -14.30 0.81
CA ILE A 19 4.62 -13.25 0.33
C ILE A 19 5.22 -12.54 -0.89
N THR A 20 6.49 -12.14 -0.83
CA THR A 20 7.15 -11.45 -1.93
C THR A 20 7.47 -12.33 -3.14
N SER A 21 7.68 -13.64 -2.97
CA SER A 21 7.81 -14.57 -4.10
C SER A 21 6.45 -14.78 -4.77
N CYS A 22 5.40 -15.06 -4.00
CA CYS A 22 4.04 -15.21 -4.52
C CYS A 22 3.58 -13.95 -5.26
N HIS A 23 3.86 -12.75 -4.72
CA HIS A 23 3.54 -11.48 -5.39
C HIS A 23 4.25 -11.35 -6.75
N ARG A 24 5.55 -11.66 -6.81
CA ARG A 24 6.33 -11.63 -8.06
C ARG A 24 5.79 -12.59 -9.12
N ASP A 25 5.29 -13.74 -8.69
CA ASP A 25 4.70 -14.75 -9.57
C ASP A 25 3.23 -14.46 -9.92
N GLY A 26 2.64 -13.35 -9.42
CA GLY A 26 1.25 -12.98 -9.65
C GLY A 26 0.24 -13.84 -8.86
N LEU A 27 0.72 -14.68 -7.94
CA LEU A 27 -0.06 -15.56 -7.07
C LEU A 27 -0.62 -14.77 -5.88
N LEU A 28 -1.50 -13.81 -6.18
CA LEU A 28 -1.99 -12.84 -5.20
C LEU A 28 -2.79 -13.53 -4.07
N ASN A 29 -3.64 -14.51 -4.39
CA ASN A 29 -4.45 -15.18 -3.37
C ASN A 29 -3.58 -16.00 -2.41
N GLU A 30 -2.58 -16.69 -2.93
CA GLU A 30 -1.61 -17.45 -2.18
C GLU A 30 -0.80 -16.54 -1.25
N ALA A 31 -0.35 -15.37 -1.75
CA ALA A 31 0.32 -14.38 -0.92
C ALA A 31 -0.58 -13.89 0.24
N ILE A 32 -1.87 -13.73 -0.02
CA ILE A 32 -2.86 -13.33 1.00
C ILE A 32 -3.09 -14.45 2.01
N ASP A 33 -3.15 -15.71 1.59
CA ASP A 33 -3.31 -16.86 2.47
C ASP A 33 -2.09 -17.01 3.39
N VAL A 34 -0.88 -16.90 2.83
CA VAL A 34 0.37 -16.87 3.63
C VAL A 34 0.33 -15.73 4.65
N PHE A 35 -0.19 -14.56 4.29
CA PHE A 35 -0.37 -13.45 5.22
C PHE A 35 -1.39 -13.71 6.33
N ARG A 36 -2.51 -14.39 6.02
CA ARG A 36 -3.50 -14.78 7.02
C ARG A 36 -2.92 -15.79 8.01
N ASP A 37 -2.12 -16.73 7.52
CA ASP A 37 -1.46 -17.73 8.35
C ASP A 37 -0.50 -17.08 9.35
N ILE A 38 0.44 -16.24 8.88
CA ILE A 38 1.36 -15.51 9.79
C ILE A 38 0.60 -14.63 10.79
N ALA A 39 -0.52 -14.02 10.37
CA ALA A 39 -1.37 -13.23 11.26
C ALA A 39 -2.06 -14.08 12.33
N SER A 40 -2.55 -15.27 11.97
CA SER A 40 -3.20 -16.21 12.89
C SER A 40 -2.24 -16.75 13.96
N LEU A 41 -0.95 -16.86 13.62
CA LEU A 41 0.12 -17.27 14.52
C LEU A 41 0.60 -16.15 15.45
N GLY A 42 0.09 -14.93 15.29
CA GLY A 42 0.46 -13.77 16.11
C GLY A 42 1.91 -13.31 15.90
N VAL A 43 2.55 -13.72 14.80
CA VAL A 43 3.94 -13.34 14.51
C VAL A 43 4.02 -11.84 14.16
N LEU A 44 4.93 -11.13 14.82
CA LEU A 44 5.16 -9.71 14.57
C LEU A 44 5.78 -9.49 13.19
N ARG A 45 5.00 -8.95 12.27
CA ARG A 45 5.41 -8.63 10.90
C ARG A 45 6.40 -7.46 10.88
N SER A 46 7.43 -7.45 10.05
CA SER A 46 8.28 -6.26 9.86
C SER A 46 7.57 -5.15 9.04
N SER A 47 8.11 -3.93 9.01
CA SER A 47 7.61 -2.87 8.11
C SER A 47 7.70 -3.28 6.63
N PHE A 48 8.69 -4.10 6.28
CA PHE A 48 8.84 -4.66 4.94
C PHE A 48 7.71 -5.64 4.64
N SER A 49 7.41 -6.57 5.56
CA SER A 49 6.27 -7.50 5.45
C SER A 49 4.93 -6.78 5.24
N LEU A 50 4.66 -5.73 6.03
CA LEU A 50 3.45 -4.90 5.86
C LEU A 50 3.41 -4.24 4.48
N SER A 51 4.53 -3.67 4.03
CA SER A 51 4.60 -3.04 2.70
C SER A 51 4.35 -4.05 1.57
N SER A 52 4.94 -5.25 1.65
CA SER A 52 4.76 -6.31 0.65
C SER A 52 3.30 -6.75 0.54
N ILE A 53 2.61 -7.00 1.65
CA ILE A 53 1.20 -7.40 1.59
C ILE A 53 0.29 -6.26 1.14
N LEU A 54 0.61 -5.00 1.46
CA LEU A 54 -0.15 -3.84 0.97
C LEU A 54 -0.07 -3.71 -0.55
N ALA A 55 1.08 -4.03 -1.16
CA ALA A 55 1.22 -4.08 -2.61
C ALA A 55 0.32 -5.17 -3.23
N VAL A 56 0.33 -6.38 -2.65
CA VAL A 56 -0.58 -7.47 -3.06
C VAL A 56 -2.06 -7.05 -2.96
N PHE A 57 -2.44 -6.39 -1.86
CA PHE A 57 -3.80 -5.88 -1.68
C PHE A 57 -4.18 -4.76 -2.65
N ALA A 58 -3.21 -3.95 -3.09
CA ALA A 58 -3.45 -2.91 -4.09
C ALA A 58 -3.79 -3.52 -5.46
N GLU A 59 -3.26 -4.70 -5.78
CA GLU A 59 -3.48 -5.41 -7.04
C GLU A 59 -4.66 -6.41 -6.97
N SER A 60 -5.10 -6.75 -5.77
CA SER A 60 -6.19 -7.69 -5.52
C SER A 60 -7.55 -7.01 -5.47
N GLN A 61 -8.62 -7.73 -5.81
CA GLN A 61 -9.98 -7.21 -5.66
C GLN A 61 -10.48 -7.33 -4.22
N ASN A 62 -11.32 -6.37 -3.80
CA ASN A 62 -12.07 -6.40 -2.53
C ASN A 62 -11.22 -6.47 -1.25
N GLN A 63 -10.00 -5.91 -1.24
CA GLN A 63 -9.11 -5.93 -0.07
C GLN A 63 -9.20 -4.68 0.82
N ARG A 64 -10.28 -3.89 0.72
CA ARG A 64 -10.50 -2.70 1.58
C ARG A 64 -10.39 -3.02 3.07
N CYS A 65 -11.12 -4.03 3.53
CA CYS A 65 -11.15 -4.40 4.94
C CYS A 65 -9.80 -4.96 5.39
N SER A 66 -9.16 -5.81 4.59
CA SER A 66 -7.83 -6.36 4.88
C SER A 66 -6.77 -5.27 4.99
N GLY A 67 -6.81 -4.29 4.07
CA GLY A 67 -5.95 -3.11 4.11
C GLY A 67 -6.15 -2.26 5.36
N GLN A 68 -7.39 -2.07 5.80
CA GLN A 68 -7.69 -1.36 7.06
C GLN A 68 -7.19 -2.13 8.30
N GLN A 69 -7.25 -3.47 8.30
CA GLN A 69 -6.68 -4.29 9.38
C GLN A 69 -5.15 -4.14 9.44
N VAL A 70 -4.48 -4.16 8.29
CA VAL A 70 -3.04 -3.90 8.20
C VAL A 70 -2.69 -2.48 8.66
N HIS A 71 -3.50 -1.48 8.28
CA HIS A 71 -3.29 -0.11 8.74
C HIS A 71 -3.45 0.00 10.26
N ALA A 72 -4.47 -0.64 10.85
CA ALA A 72 -4.65 -0.67 12.29
C ALA A 72 -3.48 -1.37 13.02
N ASP A 73 -2.93 -2.44 12.44
CA ASP A 73 -1.70 -3.09 12.95
C ASP A 73 -0.51 -2.11 12.89
N ALA A 74 -0.33 -1.40 11.78
CA ALA A 74 0.73 -0.42 11.63
C ALA A 74 0.65 0.70 12.67
N ILE A 75 -0.55 1.23 12.93
CA ILE A 75 -0.79 2.27 13.95
C ILE A 75 -0.46 1.74 15.34
N LYS A 76 -0.96 0.55 15.71
CA LYS A 76 -0.70 -0.06 17.03
C LYS A 76 0.79 -0.22 17.31
N ARG A 77 1.58 -0.37 16.25
CA ARG A 77 3.02 -0.58 16.30
C ARG A 77 3.82 0.70 16.10
N GLY A 78 3.16 1.83 15.82
CA GLY A 78 3.80 3.12 15.54
C GLY A 78 4.66 3.13 14.28
N VAL A 79 4.30 2.32 13.27
CA VAL A 79 5.04 2.24 11.98
C VAL A 79 4.19 2.70 10.80
N ASP A 80 2.99 3.21 11.02
CA ASP A 80 2.07 3.73 9.98
C ASP A 80 2.65 4.92 9.21
N THR A 81 3.48 5.74 9.88
CA THR A 81 4.13 6.91 9.26
C THR A 81 5.46 6.59 8.56
N ASN A 82 5.96 5.35 8.68
CA ASN A 82 7.16 4.89 8.00
C ASN A 82 6.98 5.00 6.48
N GLN A 83 7.99 5.49 5.76
CA GLN A 83 7.88 5.74 4.31
C GLN A 83 7.42 4.52 3.51
N PHE A 84 7.93 3.32 3.82
CA PHE A 84 7.55 2.10 3.09
C PHE A 84 6.10 1.70 3.37
N VAL A 85 5.70 1.75 4.64
CA VAL A 85 4.33 1.38 5.06
C VAL A 85 3.32 2.41 4.58
N GLY A 86 3.59 3.70 4.78
CA GLY A 86 2.73 4.80 4.35
C GLY A 86 2.54 4.85 2.83
N SER A 87 3.62 4.62 2.06
CA SER A 87 3.51 4.48 0.60
C SER A 87 2.66 3.28 0.20
N GLY A 88 2.86 2.12 0.83
CA GLY A 88 2.04 0.93 0.59
C GLY A 88 0.55 1.17 0.92
N LEU A 89 0.26 1.84 2.04
CA LEU A 89 -1.09 2.19 2.47
C LEU A 89 -1.77 3.12 1.47
N LEU A 90 -1.04 4.16 1.01
CA LEU A 90 -1.51 5.05 -0.03
C LEU A 90 -1.89 4.30 -1.31
N HIS A 91 -0.99 3.45 -1.83
CA HIS A 91 -1.24 2.70 -3.06
C HIS A 91 -2.44 1.75 -2.90
N MET A 92 -2.52 1.05 -1.77
CA MET A 92 -3.63 0.15 -1.47
C MET A 92 -4.95 0.91 -1.41
N TYR A 93 -5.05 1.99 -0.63
CA TYR A 93 -6.29 2.78 -0.55
C TYR A 93 -6.67 3.41 -1.88
N ALA A 94 -5.69 3.93 -2.63
CA ALA A 94 -5.89 4.49 -3.96
C ALA A 94 -6.50 3.46 -4.91
N LYS A 95 -5.92 2.26 -5.01
CA LYS A 95 -6.41 1.19 -5.90
C LYS A 95 -7.75 0.62 -5.46
N GLN A 96 -8.04 0.62 -4.17
CA GLN A 96 -9.34 0.22 -3.63
C GLN A 96 -10.40 1.34 -3.70
N GLY A 97 -10.05 2.53 -4.20
CA GLY A 97 -10.97 3.67 -4.35
C GLY A 97 -11.33 4.39 -3.04
N GLN A 98 -10.57 4.19 -1.97
CA GLN A 98 -10.76 4.85 -0.68
C GLN A 98 -10.00 6.18 -0.65
N LEU A 99 -10.47 7.17 -1.42
CA LEU A 99 -9.71 8.40 -1.71
C LEU A 99 -9.37 9.23 -0.47
N ALA A 100 -10.28 9.31 0.51
CA ALA A 100 -10.04 10.03 1.75
C ALA A 100 -8.93 9.40 2.57
N ASP A 101 -8.93 8.07 2.69
CA ASP A 101 -7.88 7.34 3.43
C ASP A 101 -6.55 7.35 2.68
N ALA A 102 -6.58 7.32 1.34
CA ALA A 102 -5.39 7.51 0.50
C ALA A 102 -4.73 8.87 0.76
N ALA A 103 -5.53 9.95 0.79
CA ALA A 103 -5.02 11.30 1.08
C ALA A 103 -4.43 11.40 2.49
N ARG A 104 -5.10 10.81 3.50
CA ARG A 104 -4.59 10.76 4.88
C ARG A 104 -3.28 9.98 4.98
N ALA A 105 -3.17 8.84 4.30
CA ALA A 105 -1.95 8.06 4.26
C ALA A 105 -0.80 8.84 3.62
N PHE A 106 -1.06 9.58 2.54
CA PHE A 106 -0.08 10.46 1.91
C PHE A 106 0.42 11.56 2.86
N GLU A 107 -0.49 12.22 3.59
CA GLU A 107 -0.16 13.27 4.55
C GLU A 107 0.61 12.75 5.78
N ALA A 108 0.39 11.48 6.16
CA ALA A 108 1.02 10.85 7.32
C ALA A 108 2.46 10.36 7.06
N ILE A 109 2.93 10.32 5.80
CA ILE A 109 4.30 9.90 5.48
C ILE A 109 5.29 10.88 6.12
N SER A 110 6.10 10.41 7.08
CA SER A 110 7.05 11.26 7.81
C SER A 110 8.24 11.74 6.94
N GLY A 111 8.48 11.08 5.81
CA GLY A 111 9.50 11.47 4.83
C GLY A 111 8.96 12.39 3.74
N LYS A 112 9.82 12.75 2.78
CA LYS A 112 9.35 13.40 1.54
C LYS A 112 8.67 12.34 0.66
N PRO A 113 7.38 12.46 0.33
CA PRO A 113 6.74 11.55 -0.61
C PRO A 113 7.46 11.59 -1.95
N ASP A 114 7.76 10.43 -2.50
CA ASP A 114 8.43 10.29 -3.79
C ASP A 114 7.43 10.45 -4.96
N THR A 115 7.97 10.45 -6.17
CA THR A 115 7.20 10.55 -7.42
C THR A 115 6.07 9.52 -7.51
N ALA A 116 6.27 8.31 -6.99
CA ALA A 116 5.28 7.25 -7.00
C ALA A 116 4.08 7.60 -6.09
N CYS A 117 4.34 8.12 -4.89
CA CYS A 117 3.29 8.58 -3.98
C CYS A 117 2.46 9.71 -4.59
N TRP A 118 3.10 10.73 -5.17
CA TRP A 118 2.40 11.84 -5.82
C TRP A 118 1.54 11.37 -6.99
N SER A 119 2.09 10.47 -7.82
CA SER A 119 1.39 9.90 -8.97
C SER A 119 0.20 9.05 -8.53
N ALA A 120 0.37 8.21 -7.51
CA ALA A 120 -0.69 7.37 -6.96
C ALA A 120 -1.87 8.20 -6.47
N LEU A 121 -1.62 9.27 -5.70
CA LEU A 121 -2.67 10.13 -5.17
C LEU A 121 -3.40 10.90 -6.28
N ALA A 122 -2.66 11.48 -7.23
CA ALA A 122 -3.25 12.23 -8.33
C ALA A 122 -4.10 11.35 -9.25
N MET A 123 -3.58 10.17 -9.61
CA MET A 123 -4.31 9.19 -10.44
C MET A 123 -5.56 8.66 -9.71
N ALA A 124 -5.48 8.43 -8.40
CA ALA A 124 -6.63 8.03 -7.61
C ALA A 124 -7.75 9.08 -7.68
N TYR A 125 -7.41 10.36 -7.51
CA TYR A 125 -8.37 11.44 -7.67
C TYR A 125 -8.93 11.55 -9.09
N ALA A 126 -8.07 11.43 -10.12
CA ALA A 126 -8.49 11.51 -11.52
C ALA A 126 -9.47 10.37 -11.89
N HIS A 127 -9.14 9.13 -11.53
CA HIS A 127 -10.02 7.98 -11.75
C HIS A 127 -11.33 8.06 -10.94
N GLY A 128 -11.28 8.67 -9.76
CA GLY A 128 -12.45 8.95 -8.94
C GLY A 128 -13.29 10.16 -9.40
N GLY A 129 -12.94 10.82 -10.51
CA GLY A 129 -13.65 12.00 -11.02
C GLY A 129 -13.40 13.29 -10.22
N ARG A 130 -12.47 13.27 -9.27
CA ARG A 130 -12.10 14.42 -8.40
C ARG A 130 -10.98 15.22 -9.03
N TYR A 131 -11.28 15.80 -10.18
CA TYR A 131 -10.26 16.35 -11.05
C TYR A 131 -9.61 17.63 -10.52
N ARG A 132 -10.33 18.43 -9.73
CA ARG A 132 -9.77 19.63 -9.08
C ARG A 132 -8.70 19.24 -8.08
N GLU A 133 -8.96 18.21 -7.28
CA GLU A 133 -8.01 17.62 -6.35
C GLU A 133 -6.81 17.02 -7.09
N ALA A 134 -7.04 16.26 -8.17
CA ALA A 134 -5.96 15.70 -8.99
C ALA A 134 -5.04 16.80 -9.56
N THR A 135 -5.64 17.88 -10.07
CA THR A 135 -4.92 19.05 -10.58
C THR A 135 -4.11 19.74 -9.48
N ARG A 136 -4.68 19.89 -8.28
CA ARG A 136 -3.98 20.47 -7.13
C ARG A 136 -2.76 19.64 -6.73
N VAL A 137 -2.91 18.32 -6.65
CA VAL A 137 -1.81 17.39 -6.34
C VAL A 137 -0.71 17.50 -7.40
N MET A 138 -1.07 17.59 -8.68
CA MET A 138 -0.10 17.80 -9.77
C MET A 138 0.70 19.10 -9.64
N TYR A 139 0.06 20.21 -9.24
CA TYR A 139 0.77 21.46 -8.99
C TYR A 139 1.68 21.39 -7.76
N GLN A 140 1.24 20.73 -6.69
CA GLN A 140 2.06 20.52 -5.49
C GLN A 140 3.29 19.66 -5.78
N MET A 141 3.14 18.61 -6.59
CA MET A 141 4.24 17.76 -7.07
C MET A 141 5.29 18.59 -7.83
N LYS A 142 4.86 19.48 -8.74
CA LYS A 142 5.75 20.41 -9.46
C LYS A 142 6.45 21.39 -8.53
N ALA A 143 5.73 21.96 -7.57
CA ALA A 143 6.30 22.86 -6.57
C ALA A 143 7.34 22.16 -5.67
N ALA A 144 7.20 20.85 -5.48
CA ALA A 144 8.18 20.01 -4.80
C ALA A 144 9.38 19.59 -5.69
N GLY A 145 9.47 20.10 -6.93
CA GLY A 145 10.57 19.83 -7.85
C GLY A 145 10.44 18.53 -8.65
N MET A 146 9.27 17.89 -8.63
CA MET A 146 9.00 16.63 -9.35
C MET A 146 8.11 16.86 -10.57
N ASN A 147 8.39 16.14 -11.66
CA ASN A 147 7.60 16.27 -12.90
C ASN A 147 6.51 15.19 -12.95
N PRO A 148 5.24 15.57 -13.20
CA PRO A 148 4.16 14.61 -13.44
C PRO A 148 4.49 13.71 -14.63
N SER A 149 4.11 12.44 -14.54
CA SER A 149 4.19 11.53 -15.69
C SER A 149 3.23 11.97 -16.79
N GLN A 150 3.52 11.54 -18.03
CA GLN A 150 2.63 11.80 -19.17
C GLN A 150 1.23 11.24 -18.92
N GLU A 151 1.13 10.01 -18.41
CA GLU A 151 -0.13 9.36 -18.04
C GLU A 151 -0.95 10.20 -17.04
N MET A 152 -0.30 10.72 -15.99
CA MET A 152 -0.93 11.59 -15.00
C MET A 152 -1.41 12.90 -15.62
N ALA A 153 -0.59 13.53 -16.45
CA ALA A 153 -0.97 14.75 -17.14
C ALA A 153 -2.19 14.54 -18.04
N ASP A 154 -2.26 13.42 -18.77
CA ASP A 154 -3.37 13.10 -19.65
C ASP A 154 -4.65 12.80 -18.86
N ALA A 155 -4.55 12.00 -17.79
CA ALA A 155 -5.67 11.69 -16.90
C ALA A 155 -6.28 12.95 -16.28
N VAL A 156 -5.46 13.93 -15.91
CA VAL A 156 -5.91 15.22 -15.38
C VAL A 156 -6.44 16.13 -16.48
N ARG A 157 -5.83 16.17 -17.68
CA ARG A 157 -6.29 17.02 -18.80
C ARG A 157 -7.68 16.65 -19.29
N LEU A 158 -8.01 15.36 -19.34
CA LEU A 158 -9.34 14.86 -19.71
C LEU A 158 -10.46 15.43 -18.84
N ALA A 159 -10.13 15.93 -17.65
CA ALA A 159 -11.06 16.62 -16.78
C ALA A 159 -11.44 18.04 -17.20
N CYS A 160 -10.50 18.76 -17.83
CA CYS A 160 -10.67 20.17 -18.16
C CYS A 160 -11.50 20.36 -19.44
N PHE A 161 -11.73 19.27 -20.19
CA PHE A 161 -12.52 19.25 -21.43
C PHE A 161 -13.93 18.65 -21.23
N ARG A 162 -14.35 18.38 -20.00
CA ARG A 162 -15.71 17.98 -19.62
C ARG A 162 -16.37 19.10 -18.82
#